data_AF-A0A382HDR0-F1
#
_entry.id   AF-A0A382HDR0-F1
#
_cell.length_a   1.000
_cell.length_b   1.000
_cell.length_c   1.000
_cell.angle_alpha   90.00
_cell.angle_beta   90.00
_cell.angle_gamma   90.00
#
_symmetry.space_group_name_H-M   'P 1'
#
loop_
_entity.id
_entity.type
_entity.pdbx_description
1 polymer ?
#
loop_
_entity_poly.entity_id
_entity_poly.type
_entity_poly.pdbx_seq_one_letter_code
_entity_poly.pdbx_strand_id
1 'polypeptide(L)'
;MNATNTFDFIIVGAGSAGCVLANHLSADRRFTVLLIEAGKMSHPLTPVPISFSRFIDNPKVNWCYGSEPEPVMAQRSIPVPRGRMLGGSSAINGLVYVRGQPLDYNNWAQLGNRGWSFDDVLPIFQRMENYEPGADEWRRQGGPLHVSEVA
;
A
#
# COMPACT_ATOMS: atom_id res chain seq x y z
N MET A 1 7.32 -27.40 24.36
CA MET A 1 7.33 -26.49 23.20
C MET A 1 7.55 -27.33 21.96
N ASN A 2 6.48 -27.87 21.38
CA ASN A 2 6.56 -28.65 20.14
C ASN A 2 5.69 -27.98 19.10
N ALA A 3 6.32 -27.20 18.23
CA ALA A 3 5.76 -26.80 16.95
C ALA A 3 6.95 -26.34 16.11
N THR A 4 7.22 -27.02 15.00
CA THR A 4 8.09 -26.49 13.95
C THR A 4 7.57 -25.10 13.57
N ASN A 5 8.43 -24.06 13.64
CA ASN A 5 8.13 -22.69 13.23
C ASN A 5 8.03 -22.59 11.70
N THR A 6 7.20 -23.43 11.09
CA THR A 6 6.98 -23.54 9.65
C THR A 6 5.68 -22.84 9.29
N PHE A 7 5.74 -22.00 8.26
CA PHE A 7 4.60 -21.31 7.67
C PHE A 7 4.61 -21.57 6.16
N ASP A 8 3.43 -21.66 5.54
CA ASP A 8 3.31 -21.80 4.09
C ASP A 8 3.79 -20.55 3.36
N PHE A 9 3.55 -19.38 3.97
CA PHE A 9 3.99 -18.09 3.45
C PHE A 9 4.63 -17.24 4.55
N ILE A 10 5.78 -16.63 4.22
CA ILE A 10 6.40 -15.59 5.03
C ILE A 10 6.40 -14.31 4.21
N ILE A 11 5.71 -13.28 4.71
CA ILE A 11 5.62 -11.97 4.09
C ILE A 11 6.48 -11.00 4.90
N VAL A 12 7.48 -10.43 4.25
CA VAL A 12 8.40 -9.45 4.86
C VAL A 12 7.95 -8.05 4.49
N GLY A 13 7.46 -7.32 5.49
CA GLY A 13 6.90 -5.97 5.39
C GLY A 13 5.37 -5.98 5.41
N ALA A 14 4.78 -5.47 6.48
CA ALA A 14 3.35 -5.30 6.63
C ALA A 14 2.90 -3.92 6.12
N GLY A 15 3.32 -3.58 4.90
CA GLY A 15 2.92 -2.36 4.20
C GLY A 15 1.65 -2.52 3.35
N SER A 16 1.37 -1.54 2.49
CA SER A 16 0.17 -1.50 1.64
C SER A 16 -0.12 -2.81 0.91
N ALA A 17 0.88 -3.40 0.24
CA ALA A 17 0.72 -4.66 -0.49
C ALA A 17 0.84 -5.90 0.43
N GLY A 18 1.75 -5.87 1.41
CA GLY A 18 2.00 -7.00 2.31
C GLY A 18 0.78 -7.35 3.17
N CYS A 19 0.08 -6.34 3.70
CA CYS A 19 -1.17 -6.55 4.42
C CYS A 19 -2.28 -7.12 3.53
N VAL A 20 -2.41 -6.65 2.29
CA VAL A 20 -3.39 -7.17 1.31
C VAL A 20 -3.10 -8.64 1.00
N LEU A 21 -1.84 -8.97 0.69
CA LEU A 21 -1.43 -10.34 0.42
C LEU A 21 -1.65 -11.26 1.63
N ALA A 22 -1.26 -10.83 2.83
CA ALA A 22 -1.48 -11.58 4.05
C ALA A 22 -2.96 -11.86 4.30
N ASN A 23 -3.82 -10.85 4.14
CA ASN A 23 -5.27 -10.97 4.29
C ASN A 23 -5.87 -11.97 3.28
N HIS A 24 -5.46 -11.91 2.01
CA HIS A 24 -5.98 -12.83 1.00
C HIS A 24 -5.52 -14.27 1.20
N LEU A 25 -4.23 -14.49 1.50
CA LEU A 25 -3.69 -15.84 1.70
C LEU A 25 -4.24 -16.49 2.98
N SER A 26 -4.35 -15.73 4.07
CA SER A 26 -4.86 -16.25 5.35
C SER A 26 -6.39 -16.45 5.39
N ALA A 27 -7.14 -15.87 4.46
CA ALA A 27 -8.57 -16.12 4.32
C ALA A 27 -8.87 -17.59 3.97
N ASP A 28 -7.94 -18.25 3.29
CA ASP A 28 -7.96 -19.69 3.09
C ASP A 28 -7.29 -20.40 4.28
N ARG A 29 -8.09 -21.04 5.13
CA ARG A 29 -7.62 -21.73 6.35
C ARG A 29 -6.69 -22.91 6.09
N ARG A 30 -6.45 -23.28 4.83
CA ARG A 30 -5.44 -24.28 4.44
C ARG A 30 -4.02 -23.76 4.58
N PHE A 31 -3.81 -22.44 4.53
CA PHE A 31 -2.50 -21.83 4.56
C PHE A 31 -2.22 -21.13 5.88
N THR A 32 -0.98 -21.24 6.34
CA THR A 32 -0.41 -20.52 7.48
C THR A 32 0.48 -19.39 6.97
N VAL A 33 0.25 -18.18 7.49
CA VAL A 33 0.94 -16.97 7.03
C VAL A 33 1.64 -16.29 8.20
N LEU A 34 2.95 -16.09 8.08
CA LEU A 34 3.72 -15.22 8.96
C LEU A 34 3.91 -13.86 8.29
N LEU A 35 3.43 -12.80 8.92
CA LEU A 35 3.64 -11.42 8.49
C LEU A 35 4.62 -10.73 9.44
N ILE A 36 5.76 -10.27 8.91
CA ILE A 36 6.83 -9.64 9.68
C ILE A 36 6.88 -8.15 9.33
N GLU A 37 6.89 -7.29 10.34
CA GLU A 37 7.02 -5.84 10.18
C GLU A 37 8.14 -5.31 11.06
N ALA A 38 8.97 -4.43 10.52
CA ALA A 38 10.08 -3.82 11.24
C ALA A 38 9.61 -2.72 12.21
N GLY A 39 8.49 -2.08 11.89
CA GLY A 39 7.92 -0.98 12.64
C GLY A 39 6.98 -1.36 13.78
N LYS A 40 6.36 -0.33 14.36
CA LYS A 40 5.33 -0.50 15.39
C LYS A 40 4.02 -0.98 14.79
N MET A 41 3.15 -1.53 15.63
CA MET A 41 1.80 -1.93 15.24
C MET A 41 0.90 -0.75 14.87
N SER A 42 1.05 0.42 15.50
CA SER A 42 0.22 1.59 15.24
C SER A 42 0.81 2.87 15.82
N HIS A 43 0.19 4.01 15.47
CA HIS A 43 0.44 5.30 16.08
C HIS A 43 -0.91 6.01 16.36
N PRO A 44 -1.09 6.70 17.50
CA PRO A 44 -2.38 7.33 17.86
C PRO A 44 -2.92 8.33 16.85
N LEU A 45 -2.02 8.98 16.10
CA LEU A 45 -2.40 9.95 15.07
C LEU A 45 -2.75 9.32 13.72
N THR A 46 -2.42 8.05 13.45
CA THR A 46 -2.67 7.41 12.14
C THR A 46 -4.12 7.52 11.66
N PRO A 47 -5.16 7.42 12.52
CA PRO A 47 -6.54 7.59 12.08
C PRO A 47 -6.92 9.04 11.75
N VAL A 48 -6.08 10.04 12.04
CA VAL A 48 -6.35 11.46 11.82
C VAL A 48 -5.79 11.88 10.45
N PRO A 49 -6.63 12.14 9.43
CA PRO A 49 -6.17 12.32 8.05
C PRO A 49 -5.07 13.37 7.86
N ILE A 50 -5.20 14.53 8.50
CA ILE A 50 -4.26 15.65 8.35
C ILE A 50 -2.90 15.40 9.03
N SER A 51 -2.78 14.37 9.87
CA SER A 51 -1.57 14.12 10.65
C SER A 51 -0.42 13.55 9.83
N PHE A 52 -0.61 13.20 8.56
CA PHE A 52 0.45 12.64 7.73
C PHE A 52 1.69 13.56 7.67
N SER A 53 1.47 14.89 7.70
CA SER A 53 2.53 15.90 7.78
C SER A 53 3.44 15.73 9.01
N ARG A 54 2.91 15.23 10.13
CA ARG A 54 3.65 14.94 11.37
C ARG A 54 4.47 13.64 11.29
N PHE A 55 4.34 12.87 10.21
CA PHE A 55 5.01 11.59 10.02
C PHE A 55 6.15 11.66 8.98
N ILE A 56 6.20 12.69 8.15
CA ILE A 56 7.15 12.79 7.03
C ILE A 56 8.63 12.72 7.49
N ASP A 57 8.94 13.25 8.66
CA ASP A 57 10.28 13.31 9.23
C ASP A 57 10.40 12.59 10.60
N ASN A 58 9.36 11.85 11.01
CA ASN A 58 9.31 11.22 12.33
C ASN A 58 9.92 9.81 12.32
N PRO A 59 11.14 9.61 12.87
CA PRO A 59 11.83 8.33 12.81
C PRO A 59 11.16 7.22 13.63
N LYS A 60 10.11 7.51 14.41
CA LYS A 60 9.34 6.47 15.13
C LYS A 60 8.45 5.64 14.20
N VAL A 61 8.00 6.23 13.09
CA VAL A 61 7.02 5.64 12.16
C VAL A 61 7.44 5.76 10.70
N ASN A 62 8.62 6.32 10.43
CA ASN A 62 9.17 6.54 9.11
C ASN A 62 10.65 6.10 9.10
N TRP A 63 11.09 5.54 7.99
CA TRP A 63 12.49 5.20 7.75
C TRP A 63 13.38 6.43 7.56
N CYS A 64 12.79 7.57 7.15
CA CYS A 64 13.47 8.83 6.88
C CYS A 64 14.65 8.68 5.92
N TYR A 65 14.46 7.93 4.83
CA TYR A 65 15.46 7.83 3.78
C TYR A 65 15.67 9.19 3.10
N GLY A 66 16.84 9.34 2.49
CA GLY A 66 17.15 10.45 1.59
C GLY A 66 17.83 9.90 0.34
N SER A 67 17.67 10.58 -0.78
CA SER A 67 18.48 10.30 -1.97
C SER A 67 19.94 10.67 -1.71
N GLU A 68 20.85 10.12 -2.51
CA GLU A 68 22.18 10.72 -2.64
C GLU A 68 22.06 12.15 -3.21
N PRO A 69 23.01 13.05 -2.91
CA PRO A 69 23.06 14.38 -3.52
C PRO A 69 23.33 14.31 -5.03
N GLU A 70 22.56 15.05 -5.81
CA GLU A 70 22.67 15.03 -7.28
C GLU A 70 23.03 16.42 -7.85
N PRO A 71 23.95 16.52 -8.84
CA PRO A 71 24.31 17.79 -9.47
C PRO A 71 23.11 18.53 -10.07
N VAL A 72 22.19 17.79 -10.73
CA VAL A 72 20.98 18.37 -11.34
C VAL A 72 19.96 18.86 -10.31
N MET A 73 20.16 18.52 -9.03
CA MET A 73 19.37 18.99 -7.90
C MET A 73 20.10 20.03 -7.05
N ALA A 74 21.13 20.69 -7.61
CA ALA A 74 22.01 21.61 -6.90
C ALA A 74 22.71 20.96 -5.69
N GLN A 75 23.16 19.72 -5.84
CA GLN A 75 23.84 18.95 -4.79
C GLN A 75 22.98 18.73 -3.53
N ARG A 76 21.65 18.70 -3.68
CA ARG A 76 20.74 18.42 -2.56
C ARG A 76 20.42 16.94 -2.46
N SER A 77 20.43 16.43 -1.23
CA SER A 77 19.74 15.19 -0.89
C SER A 77 18.23 15.48 -0.75
N ILE A 78 17.41 14.65 -1.38
CA ILE A 78 15.95 14.80 -1.38
C ILE A 78 15.35 13.81 -0.38
N PRO A 79 14.51 14.25 0.58
CA PRO A 79 13.82 13.35 1.50
C PRO A 79 12.92 12.35 0.76
N VAL A 80 13.00 11.08 1.15
CA VAL A 80 12.20 9.97 0.62
C VAL A 80 11.46 9.29 1.78
N PRO A 81 10.34 9.87 2.25
CA PRO A 81 9.60 9.33 3.39
C PRO A 81 9.04 7.94 3.06
N ARG A 82 9.25 6.97 3.96
CA ARG A 82 8.75 5.60 3.84
C ARG A 82 8.25 5.11 5.20
N GLY A 83 6.99 4.69 5.25
CA GLY A 83 6.39 4.22 6.50
C GLY A 83 7.10 3.00 7.07
N ARG A 84 7.32 3.01 8.38
CA ARG A 84 7.91 1.94 9.20
C ARG A 84 6.98 1.62 10.38
N MET A 85 5.84 1.04 10.04
CA MET A 85 4.82 0.54 10.96
C MET A 85 3.84 -0.35 10.18
N LEU A 86 2.95 -1.06 10.86
CA LEU A 86 1.86 -1.79 10.21
C LEU A 86 1.02 -0.84 9.33
N GLY A 87 0.70 -1.26 8.11
CA GLY A 87 0.19 -0.44 7.01
C GLY A 87 1.29 0.25 6.19
N GLY A 88 2.50 0.39 6.73
CA GLY A 88 3.64 0.96 6.04
C GLY A 88 3.35 2.37 5.54
N SER A 89 3.56 2.60 4.25
CA SER A 89 3.34 3.94 3.66
C SER A 89 1.86 4.30 3.52
N SER A 90 0.92 3.34 3.48
CA SER A 90 -0.52 3.69 3.46
C SER A 90 -0.97 4.33 4.76
N ALA A 91 -0.25 4.08 5.86
CA ALA A 91 -0.57 4.60 7.17
C ALA A 91 0.10 5.96 7.47
N ILE A 92 0.89 6.49 6.54
CA ILE A 92 1.52 7.82 6.62
C ILE A 92 1.39 8.67 5.34
N ASN A 93 0.57 8.26 4.37
CA ASN A 93 0.41 8.99 3.11
C ASN A 93 -0.62 10.14 3.21
N GLY A 94 -0.75 10.91 2.13
CA GLY A 94 -1.75 11.98 2.03
C GLY A 94 -3.16 11.52 1.64
N LEU A 95 -3.46 10.22 1.71
CA LEU A 95 -4.79 9.61 1.48
C LEU A 95 -5.42 9.82 0.09
N VAL A 96 -4.70 10.46 -0.84
CA VAL A 96 -5.13 10.64 -2.22
C VAL A 96 -5.29 9.28 -2.89
N TYR A 97 -6.51 8.99 -3.36
CA TYR A 97 -6.82 7.79 -4.12
C TYR A 97 -6.87 8.14 -5.61
N VAL A 98 -5.89 7.67 -6.37
CA VAL A 98 -5.80 7.86 -7.83
C VAL A 98 -5.44 6.52 -8.46
N ARG A 99 -6.17 6.14 -9.51
CA ARG A 99 -5.81 5.01 -10.38
C ARG A 99 -4.88 5.50 -11.49
N GLY A 100 -4.02 4.63 -11.99
CA GLY A 100 -3.19 4.94 -13.16
C GLY A 100 -4.03 5.14 -14.43
N GLN A 101 -3.43 5.74 -15.44
CA GLN A 101 -4.04 5.85 -16.76
C GLN A 101 -4.01 4.48 -17.46
N PRO A 102 -4.95 4.16 -18.37
CA PRO A 102 -4.94 2.88 -19.07
C PRO A 102 -3.62 2.56 -19.77
N LEU A 103 -2.93 3.59 -20.29
CA LEU A 103 -1.65 3.44 -20.96
C LEU A 103 -0.54 2.94 -20.04
N ASP A 104 -0.57 3.28 -18.74
CA ASP A 104 0.45 2.84 -17.77
C ASP A 104 0.47 1.30 -17.69
N TYR A 105 -0.73 0.71 -17.56
CA TYR A 105 -0.94 -0.73 -17.43
C TYR A 105 -0.76 -1.45 -18.78
N ASN A 106 -1.31 -0.89 -19.86
CA ASN A 106 -1.14 -1.47 -21.19
C ASN A 106 0.33 -1.52 -21.61
N ASN A 107 1.13 -0.51 -21.24
CA ASN A 107 2.57 -0.52 -21.46
C ASN A 107 3.25 -1.65 -20.66
N TRP A 108 2.88 -1.88 -19.40
CA TRP A 108 3.40 -3.03 -18.64
C TRP A 108 3.10 -4.37 -19.32
N ALA A 109 1.88 -4.54 -19.84
CA ALA A 109 1.51 -5.74 -20.59
C ALA A 109 2.34 -5.91 -21.87
N GLN A 110 2.58 -4.83 -22.62
CA GLN A 110 3.42 -4.82 -23.82
C GLN A 110 4.88 -5.14 -23.51
N LEU A 111 5.39 -4.73 -22.35
CA LEU A 111 6.73 -5.05 -21.86
C LEU A 111 6.87 -6.50 -21.37
N GLY A 112 5.83 -7.32 -21.52
CA GLY A 112 5.85 -8.76 -21.23
C GLY A 112 5.09 -9.18 -19.98
N ASN A 113 4.55 -8.24 -19.20
CA ASN A 113 3.73 -8.55 -18.02
C ASN A 113 2.29 -8.88 -18.43
N ARG A 114 2.10 -10.02 -19.10
CA ARG A 114 0.77 -10.49 -19.53
C ARG A 114 -0.19 -10.55 -18.33
N GLY A 115 -1.44 -10.12 -18.53
CA GLY A 115 -2.43 -10.03 -17.45
C GLY A 115 -2.37 -8.73 -16.64
N TRP A 116 -1.54 -7.76 -17.05
CA TRP A 116 -1.45 -6.43 -16.43
C TRP A 116 -1.98 -5.31 -17.33
N SER A 117 -2.75 -5.61 -18.39
CA SER A 117 -3.40 -4.56 -19.16
C SER A 117 -4.45 -3.84 -18.30
N PHE A 118 -4.90 -2.65 -18.71
CA PHE A 118 -5.90 -1.91 -17.95
C PHE A 118 -7.19 -2.72 -17.75
N ASP A 119 -7.61 -3.44 -18.79
CA ASP A 119 -8.80 -4.29 -18.75
C ASP A 119 -8.64 -5.46 -17.77
N ASP A 120 -7.42 -5.99 -17.61
CA ASP A 120 -7.12 -7.05 -16.65
C ASP A 120 -7.15 -6.55 -15.20
N VAL A 121 -6.66 -5.33 -14.94
CA VAL A 121 -6.53 -4.80 -13.57
C VAL A 121 -7.77 -4.02 -13.11
N LEU A 122 -8.60 -3.51 -14.01
CA LEU A 122 -9.82 -2.77 -13.67
C LEU A 122 -10.75 -3.57 -12.73
N PRO A 123 -11.04 -4.87 -12.97
CA PRO A 123 -11.82 -5.69 -12.04
C PRO A 123 -11.20 -5.81 -10.64
N ILE A 124 -9.86 -5.72 -10.53
CA ILE A 124 -9.16 -5.73 -9.23
C ILE A 124 -9.35 -4.39 -8.51
N PHE A 125 -9.20 -3.26 -9.22
CA PHE A 125 -9.48 -1.94 -8.64
C PHE A 125 -10.92 -1.78 -8.18
N GLN A 126 -11.86 -2.31 -8.96
CA GLN A 126 -13.27 -2.37 -8.62
C GLN A 126 -13.53 -3.23 -7.37
N ARG A 127 -12.88 -4.38 -7.24
CA ARG A 127 -13.08 -5.27 -6.08
C ARG A 127 -12.50 -4.70 -4.78
N MET A 128 -11.40 -3.95 -4.85
CA MET A 128 -10.72 -3.46 -3.64
C MET A 128 -11.41 -2.27 -2.98
N GLU A 129 -12.24 -1.52 -3.70
CA GLU A 129 -12.77 -0.24 -3.22
C GLU A 129 -14.22 -0.28 -2.75
N ASN A 130 -14.53 0.64 -1.85
CA ASN A 130 -15.87 1.03 -1.48
C ASN A 130 -16.03 2.53 -1.71
N TYR A 131 -16.41 2.92 -2.92
CA TYR A 131 -16.56 4.32 -3.32
C TYR A 131 -17.89 4.90 -2.83
N GLU A 132 -17.81 5.84 -1.91
CA GLU A 132 -18.95 6.43 -1.19
C GLU A 132 -20.01 7.05 -2.12
N PRO A 133 -19.66 7.86 -3.15
CA PRO A 133 -20.65 8.52 -3.99
C PRO A 133 -21.56 7.58 -4.79
N GLY A 134 -21.12 6.35 -5.07
CA GLY A 134 -21.90 5.33 -5.79
C GLY A 134 -21.09 4.56 -6.82
N ALA A 135 -21.60 3.39 -7.22
CA ALA A 135 -21.00 2.60 -8.29
C ALA A 135 -21.41 3.12 -9.69
N ASP A 136 -20.49 3.03 -10.66
CA ASP A 136 -20.72 3.41 -12.06
C ASP A 136 -20.00 2.43 -13.01
N GLU A 137 -19.71 2.78 -14.26
CA GLU A 137 -18.95 1.90 -15.18
C GLU A 137 -17.56 1.53 -14.63
N TRP A 138 -16.90 2.46 -13.93
CA TRP A 138 -15.52 2.39 -13.50
C TRP A 138 -15.37 2.04 -12.02
N ARG A 139 -16.34 2.42 -11.19
CA ARG A 139 -16.27 2.40 -9.72
C ARG A 139 -17.21 1.36 -9.12
N ARG A 140 -16.89 0.86 -7.93
CA ARG A 140 -17.73 -0.10 -7.19
C ARG A 140 -17.85 0.23 -5.71
N GLN A 141 -18.82 -0.42 -5.08
CA GLN A 141 -19.03 -0.43 -3.63
C GLN A 141 -18.84 -1.85 -3.08
N GLY A 142 -18.55 -1.94 -1.78
CA GLY A 142 -18.45 -3.22 -1.05
C GLY A 142 -17.04 -3.79 -0.91
N GLY A 143 -16.02 -3.17 -1.49
CA GLY A 143 -14.62 -3.52 -1.23
C GLY A 143 -14.12 -3.05 0.15
N PRO A 144 -12.96 -3.53 0.61
CA PRO A 144 -12.43 -3.20 1.93
C PRO A 144 -11.88 -1.77 2.07
N LEU A 145 -11.49 -1.12 0.97
CA LEU A 145 -10.90 0.22 1.02
C LEU A 145 -11.97 1.29 0.80
N HIS A 146 -12.35 2.00 1.85
CA HIS A 146 -13.27 3.13 1.74
C HIS A 146 -12.63 4.31 1.01
N VAL A 147 -13.35 4.86 0.02
CA VAL A 147 -12.92 6.01 -0.78
C VAL A 147 -14.07 7.01 -0.84
N SER A 148 -13.80 8.25 -0.44
CA SER A 148 -14.76 9.35 -0.42
C SER A 148 -14.24 10.55 -1.21
N GLU A 149 -15.13 11.49 -1.48
CA GLU A 149 -14.75 12.82 -1.98
C GLU A 149 -14.50 13.75 -0.79
N VAL A 150 -13.57 14.70 -0.99
CA VAL A 150 -13.30 15.72 0.04
C VAL A 150 -14.45 16.71 0.04
N ALA A 151 -15.15 16.81 1.17
CA ALA A 151 -16.20 17.78 1.40
C ALA A 151 -15.65 19.20 1.64
#